data_AF-A0A7S1SHJ6-F1
#
_entry.id   AF-A0A7S1SHJ6-F1
#
_cell.length_a   1.000
_cell.length_b   1.000
_cell.length_c   1.000
_cell.angle_alpha   90.00
_cell.angle_beta   90.00
_cell.angle_gamma   90.00
#
_symmetry.space_group_name_H-M   'P 1'
#
loop_
_entity.id
_entity.type
_entity.pdbx_description
1 polymer ?
#
loop_
_entity_poly.entity_id
_entity_poly.type
_entity_poly.pdbx_seq_one_letter_code
_entity_poly.pdbx_strand_id
1 'polypeptide(L)'
;EAHGAMYKNLWSNGPKECIEFPDYTFEDHFGGPIPSYPPREVILEYLTGRADKYDVRRWIRFRTTVIFVTEDASSGRLAVTTRDEVKGVEVVELFDHVLVGSGMFDTPHVPSLPGLETFPGAVMHSRDFRDAARFAGQNVLLIGNSDSGVDLASQLYKYGAKAVGLSGRSGSTPYRWPDRVHLFSGLRELKS
;
A
#
# COMPACT_ATOMS: atom_id res chain seq x y z
N GLU A 1 -8.69 -9.58 -8.22
CA GLU A 1 -8.21 -8.21 -7.91
C GLU A 1 -6.73 -8.27 -7.55
N ALA A 2 -5.95 -7.23 -7.83
CA ALA A 2 -4.55 -7.19 -7.43
C ALA A 2 -4.45 -6.57 -6.03
N HIS A 3 -4.04 -7.37 -5.03
CA HIS A 3 -3.68 -6.86 -3.72
C HIS A 3 -2.37 -6.07 -3.84
N GLY A 4 -2.32 -4.85 -3.29
CA GLY A 4 -1.11 -4.03 -3.28
C GLY A 4 -1.29 -2.60 -3.77
N ALA A 5 -1.06 -1.65 -2.86
CA ALA A 5 -1.05 -0.20 -3.11
C ALA A 5 0.38 0.36 -3.33
N MET A 6 1.38 -0.50 -3.52
CA MET A 6 2.76 -0.10 -3.74
C MET A 6 3.03 0.30 -5.20
N TYR A 7 4.06 1.12 -5.40
CA TYR A 7 4.47 1.64 -6.70
C TYR A 7 5.98 1.48 -6.91
N LYS A 8 6.39 1.62 -8.17
CA LYS A 8 7.79 1.65 -8.57
C LYS A 8 8.51 2.78 -7.85
N ASN A 9 9.74 2.50 -7.42
CA ASN A 9 10.59 3.44 -6.67
C ASN A 9 10.06 3.81 -5.27
N LEU A 10 9.22 2.96 -4.67
CA LEU A 10 8.83 3.08 -3.26
C LEU A 10 10.01 2.66 -2.36
N TRP A 11 10.29 3.48 -1.35
CA TRP A 11 11.28 3.25 -0.30
C TRP A 11 10.56 3.24 1.05
N SER A 12 11.20 2.70 2.09
CA SER A 12 10.66 2.82 3.46
C SER A 12 10.35 4.28 3.77
N ASN A 13 9.19 4.56 4.34
CA ASN A 13 8.80 5.91 4.75
C ASN A 13 9.28 6.27 6.16
N GLY A 14 9.74 5.28 6.93
CA GLY A 14 10.36 5.45 8.24
C GLY A 14 11.73 4.76 8.33
N PRO A 15 12.52 5.05 9.38
CA PRO A 15 13.79 4.36 9.62
C PRO A 15 13.58 2.86 9.80
N LYS A 16 14.39 2.03 9.13
CA LYS A 16 14.33 0.57 9.23
C LYS A 16 14.52 0.09 10.67
N GLU A 17 15.26 0.85 11.47
CA GLU A 17 15.55 0.56 12.88
C GLU A 17 14.26 0.55 13.72
N CYS A 18 13.18 1.22 13.29
CA CYS A 18 11.89 1.20 13.98
C CYS A 18 11.05 -0.05 13.67
N ILE A 19 11.41 -0.84 12.66
CA ILE A 19 10.69 -2.04 12.21
C ILE A 19 11.57 -3.30 12.23
N GLU A 20 12.76 -3.19 12.84
CA GLU A 20 13.69 -4.30 12.96
C GLU A 20 13.13 -5.38 13.91
N PHE A 21 13.34 -6.64 13.56
CA PHE A 21 12.87 -7.74 14.38
C PHE A 21 13.96 -8.08 15.41
N PRO A 22 13.61 -8.18 16.71
CA PRO A 22 14.60 -8.43 17.75
C PRO A 22 15.25 -9.82 17.65
N ASP A 23 14.62 -10.77 16.95
CA ASP A 23 15.10 -12.14 16.73
C ASP A 23 15.72 -12.37 15.34
N TYR A 24 15.75 -11.33 14.49
CA TYR A 24 16.27 -11.40 13.13
C TYR A 24 16.67 -9.99 12.66
N THR A 25 17.92 -9.60 12.87
CA THR A 25 18.35 -8.22 12.59
C THR A 25 18.63 -7.98 11.10
N PHE A 26 18.63 -6.71 10.67
CA PHE A 26 19.05 -6.34 9.32
C PHE A 26 20.51 -6.72 9.06
N GLU A 27 21.37 -6.60 10.06
CA GLU A 27 22.80 -6.93 9.95
C GLU A 27 23.01 -8.44 9.78
N ASP A 28 22.29 -9.27 10.55
CA ASP A 28 22.33 -10.74 10.41
C ASP A 28 21.89 -11.19 9.01
N HIS A 29 20.86 -10.53 8.45
CA HIS A 29 20.31 -10.89 7.14
C HIS A 29 21.22 -10.45 5.99
N PHE A 30 21.69 -9.19 6.00
CA PHE A 30 22.46 -8.62 4.90
C PHE A 30 23.99 -8.79 5.03
N GLY A 31 24.47 -9.31 6.15
CA GLY A 31 25.90 -9.52 6.41
C GLY A 31 26.68 -8.23 6.64
N GLY A 32 25.99 -7.13 6.98
CA GLY A 32 26.60 -5.83 7.22
C GLY A 32 25.58 -4.69 7.25
N PRO A 33 26.03 -3.45 7.52
CA PRO A 33 25.14 -2.30 7.64
C PRO A 33 24.57 -1.87 6.28
N ILE A 34 23.28 -1.56 6.27
CA ILE A 34 22.58 -0.94 5.13
C ILE A 34 21.97 0.42 5.52
N PRO A 35 21.68 1.32 4.56
CA PRO A 35 21.02 2.61 4.85
C PRO A 35 19.68 2.45 5.57
N SER A 36 19.29 3.43 6.39
CA SER A 36 18.06 3.39 7.19
C SER A 36 16.77 3.46 6.39
N TYR A 37 16.83 3.90 5.13
CA TYR A 37 15.67 3.95 4.23
C TYR A 37 15.97 3.06 3.02
N PRO A 38 15.69 1.75 3.09
CA PRO A 38 15.89 0.84 1.97
C PRO A 38 14.69 0.87 0.99
N PRO A 39 14.90 0.48 -0.29
CA PRO A 39 13.81 0.29 -1.25
C PRO A 39 12.90 -0.88 -0.87
N ARG A 40 11.67 -0.90 -1.40
CA ARG A 40 10.67 -1.95 -1.08
C ARG A 40 11.19 -3.37 -1.34
N GLU A 41 12.05 -3.57 -2.34
CA GLU A 41 12.62 -4.87 -2.68
C GLU A 41 13.52 -5.40 -1.57
N VAL A 42 14.30 -4.53 -0.92
CA VAL A 42 15.19 -4.87 0.20
C VAL A 42 14.37 -5.19 1.46
N ILE A 43 13.30 -4.44 1.73
CA ILE A 43 12.38 -4.78 2.84
C ILE A 43 11.72 -6.13 2.59
N LEU A 44 11.26 -6.39 1.36
CA LEU A 44 10.66 -7.68 1.00
C LEU A 44 11.66 -8.82 1.22
N GLU A 45 12.90 -8.67 0.75
CA GLU A 45 13.98 -9.65 0.93
C GLU A 45 14.17 -10.00 2.41
N TYR A 46 14.30 -8.99 3.27
CA TYR A 46 14.43 -9.15 4.72
C TYR A 46 13.24 -9.89 5.36
N LEU A 47 11.99 -9.50 5.04
CA LEU A 47 10.79 -10.17 5.53
C LEU A 47 10.73 -11.63 5.06
N THR A 48 11.05 -11.87 3.79
CA THR A 48 11.04 -13.20 3.19
C THR A 48 12.13 -14.11 3.77
N GLY A 49 13.33 -13.57 4.01
CA GLY A 49 14.45 -14.31 4.59
C GLY A 49 14.16 -14.75 6.01
N ARG A 50 13.48 -13.92 6.81
CA ARG A 50 13.01 -14.35 8.14
C ARG A 50 12.03 -15.52 8.04
N ALA A 51 11.04 -15.42 7.15
CA ALA A 51 10.06 -16.49 6.96
C ALA A 51 10.72 -17.79 6.45
N ASP A 52 11.80 -17.70 5.66
CA ASP A 52 12.58 -18.86 5.21
C ASP A 52 13.41 -19.46 6.36
N LYS A 53 14.07 -18.64 7.19
CA LYS A 53 14.84 -19.09 8.36
C LYS A 53 14.02 -19.96 9.31
N TYR A 54 12.74 -19.62 9.50
CA TYR A 54 11.84 -20.36 10.40
C TYR A 54 10.94 -21.38 9.70
N ASP A 55 11.13 -21.60 8.40
CA ASP A 55 10.37 -22.58 7.59
C ASP A 55 8.84 -22.47 7.78
N VAL A 56 8.32 -21.25 7.88
CA VAL A 56 6.88 -21.03 8.10
C VAL A 56 6.06 -21.15 6.81
N ARG A 57 6.72 -21.06 5.64
CA ARG A 57 6.07 -21.16 4.32
C ARG A 57 5.36 -22.49 4.11
N ARG A 58 5.82 -23.57 4.75
CA ARG A 58 5.16 -24.88 4.67
C ARG A 58 3.72 -24.90 5.17
N TRP A 59 3.34 -23.92 6.00
CA TRP A 59 1.99 -23.79 6.55
C TRP A 59 1.08 -22.89 5.70
N ILE A 60 1.60 -22.28 4.62
CA ILE A 60 0.89 -21.28 3.83
C ILE A 60 0.38 -21.90 2.53
N ARG A 61 -0.90 -21.69 2.23
CA ARG A 61 -1.47 -21.95 0.91
C ARG A 61 -1.59 -20.65 0.14
N PHE A 62 -0.72 -20.46 -0.85
CA PHE A 62 -0.77 -19.30 -1.75
C PHE A 62 -1.86 -19.48 -2.81
N ARG A 63 -2.32 -18.35 -3.40
CA ARG A 63 -3.42 -18.33 -4.39
C ARG A 63 -4.69 -19.00 -3.85
N THR A 64 -4.95 -18.79 -2.56
CA THR A 64 -6.12 -19.32 -1.87
C THR A 64 -6.81 -18.16 -1.16
N THR A 65 -8.01 -17.81 -1.60
CA THR A 65 -8.78 -16.71 -1.01
C THR A 65 -9.74 -17.26 0.03
N VAL A 66 -9.77 -16.65 1.22
CA VAL A 66 -10.82 -16.92 2.21
C VAL A 66 -12.09 -16.20 1.77
N ILE A 67 -13.18 -16.94 1.56
CA ILE A 67 -14.47 -16.40 1.10
C ILE A 67 -15.39 -16.14 2.29
N PHE A 68 -15.50 -17.12 3.20
CA PHE A 68 -16.35 -17.04 4.39
C PHE A 68 -15.66 -17.64 5.61
N VAL A 69 -15.99 -17.09 6.77
CA VAL A 69 -15.73 -17.69 8.08
C VAL A 69 -17.06 -17.69 8.83
N THR A 70 -17.56 -18.87 9.15
CA THR A 70 -18.85 -19.06 9.83
C THR A 70 -18.69 -20.00 11.01
N GLU A 71 -19.60 -19.94 11.97
CA GLU A 71 -19.66 -20.93 13.05
C GLU A 71 -20.33 -22.21 12.54
N ASP A 72 -19.72 -23.36 12.81
CA ASP A 72 -20.33 -24.67 12.59
C ASP A 72 -21.04 -25.11 13.88
N ALA A 73 -22.37 -25.04 13.87
CA ALA A 73 -23.19 -25.35 15.05
C ALA A 73 -23.08 -26.80 15.53
N SER A 74 -22.65 -27.73 14.66
CA SER A 74 -22.53 -29.15 15.01
C SER A 74 -21.30 -29.47 15.84
N SER A 75 -20.19 -28.78 15.56
CA SER A 75 -18.90 -28.98 16.22
C SER A 75 -18.52 -27.85 17.19
N GLY A 76 -19.18 -26.70 17.11
CA GLY A 76 -18.81 -25.47 17.83
C GLY A 76 -17.52 -24.83 17.32
N ARG A 77 -17.03 -25.25 16.14
CA ARG A 77 -15.78 -24.78 15.53
C ARG A 77 -16.07 -23.76 14.42
N LEU A 78 -15.04 -23.08 13.94
CA LEU A 78 -15.15 -22.14 12.82
C LEU A 78 -14.97 -22.88 11.50
N ALA A 79 -15.98 -22.86 10.65
CA ALA A 79 -15.91 -23.30 9.26
C ALA A 79 -15.33 -22.19 8.38
N VAL A 80 -14.18 -22.46 7.76
CA VAL A 80 -13.51 -21.52 6.86
C VAL A 80 -13.64 -22.03 5.43
N THR A 81 -14.37 -21.29 4.60
CA THR A 81 -14.50 -21.55 3.17
C THR A 81 -13.37 -20.85 2.43
N THR A 82 -12.56 -21.62 1.72
CA THR A 82 -11.47 -21.11 0.88
C THR A 82 -11.67 -21.49 -0.58
N ARG A 83 -11.18 -20.66 -1.51
CA ARG A 83 -11.17 -20.93 -2.94
C ARG A 83 -9.74 -20.96 -3.47
N ASP A 84 -9.36 -22.05 -4.15
CA ASP A 84 -8.13 -22.11 -4.95
C ASP A 84 -8.34 -21.30 -6.23
N GLU A 85 -7.58 -20.22 -6.42
CA GLU A 85 -7.73 -19.29 -7.55
C GLU A 85 -7.23 -19.87 -8.88
N VAL A 86 -6.44 -20.95 -8.84
CA VAL A 86 -5.95 -21.63 -10.05
C VAL A 86 -6.95 -22.68 -10.52
N LYS A 87 -7.50 -23.46 -9.58
CA LYS A 87 -8.41 -24.58 -9.87
C LYS A 87 -9.89 -24.17 -9.85
N GLY A 88 -10.22 -23.04 -9.23
CA GLY A 88 -11.60 -22.59 -9.00
C GLY A 88 -12.38 -23.47 -8.01
N VAL A 89 -11.69 -24.28 -7.20
CA VAL A 89 -12.31 -25.23 -6.27
C VAL A 89 -12.44 -24.60 -4.90
N GLU A 90 -13.60 -24.78 -4.29
CA GLU A 90 -13.85 -24.37 -2.90
C GLU A 90 -13.74 -25.55 -1.94
N VAL A 91 -13.15 -25.29 -0.78
CA VAL A 91 -13.00 -26.26 0.31
C VAL A 91 -13.40 -25.59 1.61
N VAL A 92 -14.14 -26.34 2.44
CA VAL A 92 -14.47 -25.95 3.81
C VAL A 92 -13.64 -26.79 4.78
N GLU A 93 -12.93 -26.12 5.68
CA GLU A 93 -12.18 -26.76 6.75
C GLU A 93 -12.59 -26.18 8.10
N LEU A 94 -12.53 -27.01 9.15
CA LEU A 94 -12.92 -26.63 10.51
C LEU A 94 -11.69 -26.29 11.35
N PHE A 95 -11.73 -25.13 12.00
CA PHE A 95 -10.67 -24.60 12.85
C PHE A 95 -11.21 -24.22 14.23
N ASP A 96 -10.40 -24.42 15.26
CA ASP A 96 -10.73 -24.00 16.63
C ASP A 96 -10.56 -22.48 16.79
N HIS A 97 -9.65 -21.88 16.02
CA HIS A 97 -9.34 -20.45 16.04
C HIS A 97 -9.08 -19.91 14.64
N VAL A 98 -9.43 -18.64 14.43
CA VAL A 98 -9.12 -17.88 13.21
C VAL A 98 -8.41 -16.59 13.60
N LEU A 99 -7.23 -16.36 13.02
CA LEU A 99 -6.46 -15.14 13.15
C LEU A 99 -6.57 -14.36 11.83
N VAL A 100 -7.11 -13.14 11.88
CA VAL A 100 -7.35 -12.33 10.68
C VAL A 100 -6.18 -11.37 10.46
N GLY A 101 -5.45 -11.59 9.36
CA GLY A 101 -4.32 -10.76 8.93
C GLY A 101 -4.47 -10.22 7.50
N SER A 102 -5.69 -9.92 7.05
CA SER A 102 -6.01 -9.52 5.66
C SER A 102 -5.62 -8.08 5.29
N GLY A 103 -5.15 -7.29 6.25
CA GLY A 103 -4.77 -5.89 6.04
C GLY A 103 -5.97 -4.92 5.95
N MET A 104 -5.67 -3.61 5.93
CA MET A 104 -6.70 -2.55 5.93
C MET A 104 -6.44 -1.42 4.91
N PHE A 105 -5.34 -1.49 4.16
CA PHE A 105 -4.92 -0.44 3.21
C PHE A 105 -5.22 -0.81 1.74
N ASP A 106 -6.02 -1.85 1.54
CA ASP A 106 -6.32 -2.37 0.20
C ASP A 106 -7.64 -1.81 -0.35
N THR A 107 -8.70 -1.67 0.45
CA THR A 107 -9.97 -1.11 -0.05
C THR A 107 -9.90 0.43 -0.10
N PRO A 108 -9.99 1.07 -1.28
CA PRO A 108 -9.84 2.51 -1.40
C PRO A 108 -11.08 3.25 -0.87
N HIS A 109 -10.86 4.40 -0.23
CA HIS A 109 -11.93 5.35 0.07
C HIS A 109 -11.90 6.48 -0.96
N VAL A 110 -12.82 6.44 -1.92
CA VAL A 110 -12.94 7.47 -2.97
C VAL A 110 -14.08 8.42 -2.61
N PRO A 111 -13.79 9.64 -2.11
CA PRO A 111 -14.85 10.61 -1.81
C PRO A 111 -15.48 11.13 -3.10
N SER A 112 -16.78 11.43 -3.06
CA SER A 112 -17.41 12.22 -4.12
C SER A 112 -16.83 13.63 -4.11
N LEU A 113 -16.47 14.14 -5.29
CA LEU A 113 -16.00 15.50 -5.49
C LEU A 113 -16.72 16.08 -6.71
N PRO A 114 -17.52 17.14 -6.55
CA PRO A 114 -18.21 17.77 -7.67
C PRO A 114 -17.27 18.11 -8.83
N GLY A 115 -17.66 17.72 -10.04
CA GLY A 115 -16.90 17.97 -11.27
C GLY A 115 -15.84 16.91 -11.60
N LEU A 116 -15.65 15.91 -10.73
CA LEU A 116 -14.73 14.80 -10.99
C LEU A 116 -15.18 13.96 -12.19
N GLU A 117 -16.48 13.70 -12.31
CA GLU A 117 -17.09 12.94 -13.41
C GLU A 117 -16.97 13.62 -14.77
N THR A 118 -16.83 14.95 -14.81
CA THR A 118 -16.65 15.72 -16.05
C THR A 118 -15.21 16.18 -16.25
N PHE A 119 -14.29 15.79 -15.37
CA PHE A 119 -12.89 16.17 -15.49
C PHE A 119 -12.27 15.49 -16.72
N PRO A 120 -11.69 16.24 -17.67
CA PRO A 120 -11.19 15.66 -18.92
C PRO A 120 -9.87 14.90 -18.77
N GLY A 121 -9.20 15.01 -17.62
CA GLY A 121 -7.94 14.33 -17.33
C GLY A 121 -8.13 12.97 -16.67
N ALA A 122 -7.03 12.22 -16.52
CA ALA A 122 -7.06 10.94 -15.81
C ALA A 122 -7.31 11.14 -14.32
N VAL A 123 -8.24 10.37 -13.77
CA VAL A 123 -8.53 10.28 -12.34
C VAL A 123 -8.18 8.87 -11.86
N MET A 124 -7.46 8.77 -10.74
CA MET A 124 -7.15 7.50 -10.09
C MET A 124 -6.94 7.68 -8.59
N HIS A 125 -7.22 6.62 -7.81
CA HIS A 125 -6.87 6.59 -6.39
C HIS A 125 -5.37 6.26 -6.22
N SER A 126 -4.76 6.67 -5.10
CA SER A 126 -3.33 6.38 -4.82
C SER A 126 -3.03 4.87 -4.85
N ARG A 127 -4.02 4.06 -4.48
CA ARG A 127 -4.01 2.59 -4.61
C ARG A 127 -3.61 2.11 -6.00
N ASP A 128 -4.02 2.80 -7.05
CA ASP A 128 -3.82 2.37 -8.45
C ASP A 128 -2.59 3.03 -9.08
N PHE A 129 -1.92 3.93 -8.34
CA PHE A 129 -0.68 4.55 -8.77
C PHE A 129 0.43 3.50 -8.87
N ARG A 130 1.19 3.50 -9.99
CA ARG A 130 2.24 2.49 -10.23
C ARG A 130 3.59 3.07 -10.63
N ASP A 131 3.63 4.13 -11.43
CA ASP A 131 4.88 4.72 -11.91
C ASP A 131 4.73 6.24 -12.11
N ALA A 132 5.52 7.01 -11.37
CA ALA A 132 5.55 8.47 -11.43
C ALA A 132 6.03 9.00 -12.78
N ALA A 133 6.88 8.26 -13.50
CA ALA A 133 7.42 8.68 -14.79
C ALA A 133 6.33 8.87 -15.87
N ARG A 134 5.17 8.23 -15.70
CA ARG A 134 4.01 8.40 -16.59
C ARG A 134 3.44 9.82 -16.58
N PHE A 135 3.76 10.60 -15.55
CA PHE A 135 3.27 11.97 -15.36
C PHE A 135 4.33 13.03 -15.65
N ALA A 136 5.48 12.64 -16.22
CA ALA A 136 6.52 13.59 -16.60
C ALA A 136 5.96 14.67 -17.55
N GLY A 137 6.28 15.94 -17.27
CA GLY A 137 5.77 17.09 -18.02
C GLY A 137 4.31 17.47 -17.77
N GLN A 138 3.59 16.75 -16.91
CA GLN A 138 2.17 17.00 -16.61
C GLN A 138 1.98 17.81 -15.31
N ASN A 139 0.85 18.52 -15.22
CA ASN A 139 0.38 19.07 -13.95
C ASN A 139 -0.47 18.01 -13.26
N VAL A 140 -0.15 17.65 -12.02
CA VAL A 140 -0.85 16.60 -11.27
C VAL A 140 -1.42 17.18 -9.98
N LEU A 141 -2.70 16.89 -9.70
CA LEU A 141 -3.34 17.24 -8.44
C LEU A 141 -3.51 16.00 -7.56
N LEU A 142 -2.97 16.07 -6.35
CA LEU A 142 -3.15 15.07 -5.29
C LEU A 142 -4.19 15.59 -4.30
N ILE A 143 -5.19 14.77 -4.01
CA ILE A 143 -6.24 15.05 -3.02
C ILE A 143 -5.96 14.19 -1.79
N GLY A 144 -5.59 14.83 -0.69
CA GLY A 144 -5.10 14.22 0.54
C GLY A 144 -3.61 14.51 0.77
N ASN A 145 -3.25 14.86 2.01
CA ASN A 145 -1.89 15.28 2.40
C ASN A 145 -1.29 14.45 3.55
N SER A 146 -1.77 13.20 3.73
CA SER A 146 -1.14 12.21 4.62
C SER A 146 -0.03 11.44 3.88
N ASP A 147 0.43 10.31 4.39
CA ASP A 147 1.63 9.59 3.92
C ASP A 147 1.64 9.34 2.41
N SER A 148 0.52 8.87 1.84
CA SER A 148 0.41 8.67 0.38
C SER A 148 0.56 9.98 -0.40
N GLY A 149 -0.12 11.05 0.03
CA GLY A 149 -0.05 12.34 -0.67
C GLY A 149 1.35 12.95 -0.62
N VAL A 150 2.03 12.82 0.52
CA VAL A 150 3.39 13.32 0.75
C VAL A 150 4.41 12.55 -0.09
N ASP A 151 4.39 11.21 -0.05
CA ASP A 151 5.35 10.43 -0.83
C ASP A 151 5.09 10.56 -2.34
N LEU A 152 3.83 10.45 -2.78
CA LEU A 152 3.50 10.61 -4.20
C LEU A 152 3.86 12.00 -4.73
N ALA A 153 3.69 13.07 -3.95
CA ALA A 153 4.16 14.40 -4.34
C ALA A 153 5.68 14.41 -4.58
N SER A 154 6.43 13.74 -3.70
CA SER A 154 7.88 13.61 -3.81
C SER A 154 8.29 12.77 -5.03
N GLN A 155 7.59 11.66 -5.30
CA GLN A 155 7.83 10.82 -6.48
C GLN A 155 7.53 11.59 -7.78
N LEU A 156 6.37 12.25 -7.87
CA LEU A 156 5.99 13.04 -9.05
C LEU A 156 6.99 14.17 -9.31
N TYR A 157 7.43 14.87 -8.27
CA TYR A 157 8.46 15.89 -8.37
C TYR A 157 9.78 15.31 -8.89
N LYS A 158 10.26 14.22 -8.28
CA LYS A 158 11.52 13.54 -8.61
C LYS A 158 11.54 13.01 -10.05
N TYR A 159 10.42 12.47 -10.52
CA TYR A 159 10.30 11.85 -11.85
C TYR A 159 9.75 12.80 -12.92
N GLY A 160 9.74 14.11 -12.66
CA GLY A 160 9.66 15.11 -13.72
C GLY A 160 8.27 15.64 -14.02
N ALA A 161 7.29 15.51 -13.11
CA ALA A 161 6.03 16.25 -13.24
C ALA A 161 6.33 17.76 -13.38
N LYS A 162 5.53 18.45 -14.21
CA LYS A 162 5.69 19.89 -14.45
C LYS A 162 5.33 20.69 -13.21
N ALA A 163 4.23 20.35 -12.56
CA ALA A 163 3.80 20.89 -11.28
C ALA A 163 2.97 19.86 -10.53
N VAL A 164 3.03 19.89 -9.19
CA VAL A 164 2.24 19.03 -8.32
C VAL A 164 1.43 19.90 -7.37
N GLY A 165 0.11 19.81 -7.43
CA GLY A 165 -0.76 20.36 -6.40
C GLY A 165 -1.03 19.32 -5.32
N LEU A 166 -0.92 19.69 -4.05
CA LEU A 166 -1.24 18.84 -2.92
C LEU A 166 -2.33 19.51 -2.08
N SER A 167 -3.54 18.94 -2.13
CA SER A 167 -4.72 19.49 -1.46
C SER A 167 -5.07 18.69 -0.20
N GLY A 168 -4.88 19.29 0.97
CA GLY A 168 -5.32 18.72 2.25
C GLY A 168 -6.68 19.26 2.70
N ARG A 169 -7.36 18.55 3.61
CA ARG A 169 -8.51 19.12 4.34
C ARG A 169 -8.07 20.28 5.22
N SER A 170 -6.96 20.10 5.92
CA SER A 170 -6.21 21.17 6.57
C SER A 170 -5.22 21.77 5.57
N GLY A 171 -5.12 23.10 5.54
CA GLY A 171 -4.27 23.82 4.59
C GLY A 171 -2.78 23.84 4.91
N SER A 172 -2.30 22.98 5.81
CA SER A 172 -0.92 22.98 6.26
C SER A 172 -0.33 21.57 6.26
N THR A 173 0.96 21.51 5.92
CA THR A 173 1.84 20.36 6.13
C THR A 173 3.09 20.86 6.86
N PRO A 174 3.78 20.04 7.67
CA PRO A 174 5.00 20.46 8.36
C PRO A 174 6.21 20.64 7.41
N TYR A 175 6.05 20.33 6.12
CA TYR A 175 7.14 20.30 5.14
C TYR A 175 7.33 21.63 4.42
N ARG A 176 8.60 21.93 4.12
CA ARG A 176 8.98 22.92 3.11
C ARG A 176 9.05 22.22 1.76
N TRP A 177 8.10 22.52 0.88
CA TRP A 177 8.02 21.94 -0.45
C TRP A 177 8.92 22.66 -1.46
N PRO A 178 9.46 21.95 -2.47
CA PRO A 178 10.23 22.57 -3.55
C PRO A 178 9.33 23.36 -4.50
N ASP A 179 9.93 24.22 -5.33
CA ASP A 179 9.25 25.27 -6.10
C ASP A 179 8.10 24.81 -7.04
N ARG A 180 8.03 23.52 -7.38
CA ARG A 180 7.00 22.95 -8.26
C ARG A 180 5.90 22.17 -7.51
N VAL A 181 5.93 22.17 -6.19
CA VAL A 181 4.93 21.52 -5.34
C VAL A 181 4.16 22.59 -4.57
N HIS A 182 2.86 22.71 -4.86
CA HIS A 182 2.01 23.77 -4.36
C HIS A 182 0.94 23.21 -3.42
N LEU A 183 0.78 23.81 -2.24
CA LEU A 183 -0.23 23.41 -1.26
C LEU A 183 -1.55 24.13 -1.52
N PHE A 184 -2.63 23.36 -1.43
CA PHE A 184 -4.00 23.87 -1.50
C PHE A 184 -4.78 23.42 -0.26
N SER A 185 -5.78 24.20 0.13
CA SER A 185 -6.64 23.90 1.26
C SER A 185 -8.09 23.75 0.82
N GLY A 186 -8.74 22.69 1.27
CA GLY A 186 -10.20 22.55 1.20
C GLY A 186 -10.77 22.59 -0.22
N LEU A 187 -10.19 21.84 -1.16
CA LEU A 187 -10.76 21.64 -2.50
C LEU A 187 -12.24 21.18 -2.39
N ARG A 188 -13.14 21.94 -3.02
CA ARG A 188 -14.60 21.69 -2.96
C ARG A 188 -15.19 21.20 -4.27
N GLU A 189 -14.53 21.50 -5.39
CA GLU A 189 -14.99 21.19 -6.74
C GLU A 189 -13.80 21.18 -7.71
N LEU A 190 -13.91 20.41 -8.79
CA LEU A 190 -13.05 20.51 -9.96
C LEU A 190 -13.78 21.31 -11.05
N LYS A 191 -13.16 22.39 -11.52
CA LYS A 191 -13.67 23.18 -12.64
C LYS A 191 -12.98 22.74 -13.92
N SER A 192 -13.76 22.48 -14.97
CA SER A 192 -13.30 22.33 -16.35
C SER A 192 -12.83 23.65 -16.93
#